data_AF-A0A633R3M3-F1
#
_entry.id   AF-A0A633R3M3-F1
#
_cell.length_a   1.000
_cell.length_b   1.000
_cell.length_c   1.000
_cell.angle_alpha   90.00
_cell.angle_beta   90.00
_cell.angle_gamma   90.00
#
_symmetry.space_group_name_H-M   'P 1'
#
loop_
_entity.id
_entity.type
_entity.pdbx_description
1 polymer ?
#
loop_
_entity_poly.entity_id
_entity_poly.type
_entity_poly.pdbx_seq_one_letter_code
_entity_poly.pdbx_strand_id
1 'polypeptide(L)'
;MLTQLKKVGTEVHRATNLFATYVGKNKVKCPGDVKKFIFLCGANKNNGEPSARRIELIDFSEKHLSNCHFFLAELVFKELSKDEEDSSSDNLLDIEADLSKLADHIIIVLESFSSFTELGAFAYSKQLRKKLIIINNTKFINEKSFINMGPIKAITQQSQQSGYFLHYKMAEGNESIERSDGIGQIFNPLYDILSRNDRAIARTLKKEDLDPSNNFNKDSVRFIHDIILACGPLKLNELIEIAIKIFGKDSFYRKELLKHLGILMAIKIISC
;
A
#
# COMPACT_ATOMS: atom_id res chain seq x y z
N MET A 1 -16.82 -11.17 25.58
CA MET A 1 -17.31 -10.57 24.31
C MET A 1 -17.39 -11.59 23.15
N LEU A 2 -16.80 -12.79 23.28
CA LEU A 2 -17.11 -14.03 22.51
C LEU A 2 -18.62 -14.39 22.36
N THR A 3 -19.50 -13.64 23.01
CA THR A 3 -20.94 -13.87 23.10
C THR A 3 -21.74 -13.28 21.93
N GLN A 4 -21.25 -12.25 21.23
CA GLN A 4 -22.08 -11.59 20.20
C GLN A 4 -22.22 -12.43 18.91
N LEU A 5 -21.15 -13.04 18.42
CA LEU A 5 -21.18 -13.92 17.23
C LEU A 5 -22.01 -15.19 17.43
N LYS A 6 -21.92 -15.78 18.64
CA LYS A 6 -22.61 -17.01 19.03
C LYS A 6 -24.09 -16.78 19.38
N LYS A 7 -24.46 -15.54 19.75
CA LYS A 7 -25.86 -15.18 20.01
C LYS A 7 -26.56 -14.87 18.68
N VAL A 8 -27.46 -15.76 18.27
CA VAL A 8 -28.29 -15.59 17.07
C VAL A 8 -29.08 -14.28 17.19
N GLY A 9 -29.07 -13.48 16.12
CA GLY A 9 -29.85 -12.24 16.02
C GLY A 9 -29.13 -10.96 16.41
N THR A 10 -27.85 -11.00 16.82
CA THR A 10 -27.02 -9.79 16.96
C THR A 10 -26.66 -9.20 15.59
N GLU A 11 -26.30 -7.91 15.56
CA GLU A 11 -25.87 -7.24 14.33
C GLU A 11 -24.63 -7.90 13.71
N VAL A 12 -23.63 -8.25 14.52
CA VAL A 12 -22.43 -8.98 14.06
C VAL A 12 -22.81 -10.34 13.46
N HIS A 13 -23.73 -11.08 14.09
CA HIS A 13 -24.19 -12.36 13.56
C HIS A 13 -24.90 -12.21 12.21
N ARG A 14 -25.79 -11.20 12.08
CA ARG A 14 -26.51 -10.89 10.83
C ARG A 14 -25.54 -10.48 9.72
N ALA A 15 -24.63 -9.54 10.00
CA ALA A 15 -23.61 -9.09 9.06
C ALA A 15 -22.73 -10.25 8.58
N THR A 16 -22.25 -11.08 9.51
CA THR A 16 -21.41 -12.25 9.16
C THR A 16 -22.13 -13.23 8.26
N ASN A 17 -23.41 -13.55 8.53
CA ASN A 17 -24.20 -14.42 7.67
C ASN A 17 -24.42 -13.83 6.27
N LEU A 18 -24.60 -12.50 6.19
CA LEU A 18 -24.75 -11.80 4.92
C LEU A 18 -23.45 -11.92 4.10
N PHE A 19 -22.30 -11.61 4.68
CA PHE A 19 -21.01 -11.78 4.02
C PHE A 19 -20.78 -13.22 3.56
N ALA A 20 -20.98 -14.21 4.43
CA ALA A 20 -20.82 -15.63 4.08
C ALA A 20 -21.72 -16.03 2.89
N THR A 21 -22.96 -15.53 2.85
CA THR A 21 -23.89 -15.79 1.76
C THR A 21 -23.46 -15.15 0.44
N TYR A 22 -23.00 -13.90 0.47
CA TYR A 22 -22.58 -13.17 -0.74
C TYR A 22 -21.25 -13.72 -1.28
N VAL A 23 -20.30 -14.01 -0.41
CA VAL A 23 -19.02 -14.66 -0.76
C VAL A 23 -19.29 -16.04 -1.35
N GLY A 24 -20.09 -16.88 -0.69
CA GLY A 24 -20.43 -18.22 -1.17
C GLY A 24 -21.19 -18.26 -2.51
N LYS A 25 -21.88 -17.16 -2.86
CA LYS A 25 -22.60 -17.01 -4.14
C LYS A 25 -21.83 -16.23 -5.20
N ASN A 26 -20.56 -15.87 -4.95
CA ASN A 26 -19.76 -14.99 -5.82
C ASN A 26 -20.49 -13.71 -6.22
N LYS A 27 -21.13 -13.06 -5.23
CA LYS A 27 -21.91 -11.82 -5.41
C LYS A 27 -21.19 -10.57 -4.90
N VAL A 28 -19.95 -10.70 -4.43
CA VAL A 28 -19.14 -9.55 -3.99
C VAL A 28 -18.65 -8.78 -5.22
N LYS A 29 -18.88 -7.46 -5.20
CA LYS A 29 -18.50 -6.56 -6.29
C LYS A 29 -17.48 -5.55 -5.79
N CYS A 30 -16.41 -5.37 -6.55
CA CYS A 30 -15.46 -4.28 -6.39
C CYS A 30 -15.86 -3.15 -7.34
N PRO A 31 -16.20 -1.94 -6.84
CA PRO A 31 -16.45 -0.78 -7.69
C PRO A 31 -15.28 -0.45 -8.60
N GLY A 32 -15.54 0.22 -9.73
CA GLY A 32 -14.48 0.61 -10.67
C GLY A 32 -13.57 1.70 -10.10
N ASP A 33 -14.15 2.61 -9.33
CA ASP A 33 -13.59 3.86 -8.82
C ASP A 33 -12.99 3.74 -7.41
N VAL A 34 -12.51 2.56 -7.04
CA VAL A 34 -11.82 2.37 -5.75
C VAL A 34 -10.51 3.16 -5.70
N LYS A 35 -10.23 3.77 -4.54
CA LYS A 35 -9.01 4.55 -4.34
C LYS A 35 -7.76 3.70 -4.55
N LYS A 36 -6.79 4.27 -5.26
CA LYS A 36 -5.48 3.67 -5.54
C LYS A 36 -4.58 3.71 -4.32
N PHE A 37 -3.81 2.64 -4.10
CA PHE A 37 -2.81 2.62 -3.03
C PHE A 37 -1.45 3.02 -3.60
N ILE A 38 -0.85 4.08 -3.05
CA ILE A 38 0.41 4.65 -3.51
C ILE A 38 1.46 4.40 -2.44
N PHE A 39 2.42 3.53 -2.74
CA PHE A 39 3.52 3.25 -1.83
C PHE A 39 4.59 4.34 -2.01
N LEU A 40 4.87 5.10 -0.96
CA LEU A 40 5.83 6.21 -1.01
C LEU A 40 7.12 5.85 -0.30
N CYS A 41 8.20 5.77 -1.07
CA CYS A 41 9.55 5.47 -0.65
C CYS A 41 10.47 6.70 -0.76
N GLY A 42 11.53 6.75 0.05
CA GLY A 42 12.49 7.85 0.09
C GLY A 42 13.25 7.89 1.41
N ALA A 43 13.87 9.03 1.72
CA ALA A 43 14.63 9.16 2.97
C ALA A 43 13.72 9.32 4.19
N ASN A 44 14.30 9.00 5.35
CA ASN A 44 13.82 9.44 6.65
C ASN A 44 14.78 10.48 7.23
N LYS A 45 14.22 11.42 7.99
CA LYS A 45 14.94 12.32 8.88
C LYS A 45 15.61 11.53 10.00
N ASN A 46 16.52 12.19 10.73
CA ASN A 46 17.25 11.56 11.83
C ASN A 46 16.33 11.06 12.97
N ASN A 47 15.15 11.66 13.15
CA ASN A 47 14.15 11.25 14.14
C ASN A 47 13.26 10.09 13.66
N GLY A 48 13.50 9.55 12.47
CA GLY A 48 12.73 8.44 11.88
C GLY A 48 11.47 8.89 11.13
N GLU A 49 11.15 10.18 11.09
CA GLU A 49 10.04 10.70 10.28
C GLU A 49 10.38 10.74 8.80
N PRO A 50 9.39 10.73 7.89
CA PRO A 50 9.62 10.89 6.46
C PRO A 50 10.34 12.21 6.15
N SER A 51 11.17 12.21 5.09
CA SER A 51 11.80 13.43 4.57
C SER A 51 10.79 14.54 4.28
N ALA A 52 11.25 15.79 4.28
CA ALA A 52 10.40 16.93 3.93
C ALA A 52 9.75 16.76 2.55
N ARG A 53 10.46 16.17 1.58
CA ARG A 53 9.93 15.83 0.26
C ARG A 53 8.79 14.83 0.32
N ARG A 54 8.91 13.77 1.13
CA ARG A 54 7.82 12.79 1.33
C ARG A 54 6.61 13.42 2.01
N ILE A 55 6.81 14.31 2.98
CA ILE A 55 5.72 15.05 3.63
C ILE A 55 4.97 15.93 2.61
N GLU A 56 5.68 16.69 1.79
CA GLU A 56 5.08 17.53 0.74
C GLU A 56 4.26 16.72 -0.27
N LEU A 57 4.72 15.52 -0.63
CA LEU A 57 3.98 14.60 -1.50
C LEU A 57 2.69 14.09 -0.84
N ILE A 58 2.73 13.78 0.46
CA ILE A 58 1.56 13.38 1.23
C ILE A 58 0.57 14.54 1.29
N ASP A 59 1.01 15.73 1.69
CA ASP A 59 0.17 16.93 1.78
C ASP A 59 -0.46 17.30 0.43
N PHE A 60 0.31 17.22 -0.65
CA PHE A 60 -0.20 17.40 -2.01
C PHE A 60 -1.29 16.36 -2.34
N SER A 61 -1.05 15.09 -2.01
CA SER A 61 -2.01 14.02 -2.28
C SER A 61 -3.33 14.19 -1.53
N GLU A 62 -3.27 14.58 -0.25
CA GLU A 62 -4.46 14.81 0.57
C GLU A 62 -5.31 15.97 0.03
N LYS A 63 -4.65 17.01 -0.51
CA LYS A 63 -5.33 18.19 -1.07
C LYS A 63 -5.88 17.97 -2.48
N HIS A 64 -5.18 17.20 -3.32
CA HIS A 64 -5.45 17.18 -4.76
C HIS A 64 -5.78 15.80 -5.34
N LEU A 65 -5.42 14.70 -4.67
CA LEU A 65 -5.60 13.33 -5.18
C LEU A 65 -6.61 12.53 -4.33
N SER A 66 -7.88 12.93 -4.40
CA SER A 66 -8.97 12.28 -3.63
C SER A 66 -9.14 10.79 -3.96
N ASN A 67 -8.68 10.34 -5.13
CA ASN A 67 -8.71 8.96 -5.60
C ASN A 67 -7.50 8.12 -5.16
N CYS A 68 -6.62 8.64 -4.30
CA CYS A 68 -5.41 7.96 -3.86
C CYS A 68 -5.33 7.87 -2.33
N HIS A 69 -4.66 6.83 -1.83
CA HIS A 69 -4.19 6.70 -0.46
C HIS A 69 -2.69 6.46 -0.49
N PHE A 70 -1.93 7.41 0.05
CA PHE A 70 -0.49 7.26 0.20
C PHE A 70 -0.20 6.51 1.49
N PHE A 71 0.78 5.61 1.45
CA PHE A 71 1.19 4.84 2.61
C PHE A 71 2.70 4.65 2.66
N LEU A 72 3.21 4.46 3.87
CA LEU A 72 4.62 4.33 4.18
C LEU A 72 4.86 2.99 4.86
N ALA A 73 5.95 2.30 4.53
CA ALA A 73 6.25 0.98 5.07
C ALA A 73 6.50 1.02 6.58
N GLU A 74 7.16 2.07 7.06
CA GLU A 74 7.47 2.29 8.47
C GLU A 74 6.22 2.40 9.35
N LEU A 75 5.11 2.92 8.81
CA LEU A 75 3.84 2.97 9.52
C LEU A 75 3.20 1.58 9.60
N VAL A 76 3.25 0.81 8.52
CA VAL A 76 2.77 -0.58 8.53
C VAL A 76 3.57 -1.41 9.53
N PHE A 77 4.91 -1.28 9.49
CA PHE A 77 5.81 -1.99 10.40
C PHE A 77 5.52 -1.65 11.85
N LYS A 78 5.46 -0.35 12.19
CA LYS A 78 5.18 0.10 13.57
C LYS A 78 3.89 -0.48 14.11
N GLU A 79 2.87 -0.66 13.27
CA GLU A 79 1.61 -1.27 13.70
C GLU A 79 1.71 -2.79 13.85
N LEU A 80 2.44 -3.48 12.97
CA LEU A 80 2.65 -4.93 13.07
C LEU A 80 3.52 -5.33 14.27
N SER A 81 4.54 -4.53 14.61
CA SER A 81 5.48 -4.81 15.70
C SER A 81 4.91 -4.58 17.10
N LYS A 82 3.73 -3.96 17.25
CA LYS A 82 3.09 -3.75 18.56
C LYS A 82 2.55 -5.04 19.17
N ASP A 83 2.28 -6.05 18.35
CA ASP A 83 1.60 -7.29 18.75
C ASP A 83 2.54 -8.52 18.81
N GLU A 84 3.83 -8.40 18.48
CA GLU A 84 4.77 -9.53 18.43
C GLU A 84 5.99 -9.35 19.35
N GLU A 85 6.20 -10.31 20.27
CA GLU A 85 7.49 -10.58 20.96
C GLU A 85 8.51 -11.24 20.01
N ASP A 86 8.10 -11.61 18.78
CA ASP A 86 8.84 -12.46 17.84
C ASP A 86 9.27 -11.70 16.57
N SER A 87 9.58 -10.41 16.71
CA SER A 87 9.92 -9.46 15.64
C SER A 87 11.26 -9.74 14.91
N SER A 88 11.74 -10.98 14.89
CA SER A 88 13.11 -11.33 14.51
C SER A 88 13.28 -12.01 13.15
N SER A 89 12.21 -12.24 12.35
CA SER A 89 12.34 -13.10 11.15
C SER A 89 11.91 -12.54 9.80
N ASP A 90 11.03 -11.53 9.71
CA ASP A 90 10.63 -11.00 8.40
C ASP A 90 11.64 -9.93 7.94
N ASN A 91 12.45 -10.28 6.93
CA ASN A 91 13.40 -9.37 6.28
C ASN A 91 12.67 -8.14 5.72
N LEU A 92 13.20 -6.93 5.92
CA LEU A 92 12.60 -5.68 5.40
C LEU A 92 12.29 -5.77 3.89
N LEU A 93 13.15 -6.45 3.14
CA LEU A 93 12.95 -6.68 1.71
C LEU A 93 11.67 -7.49 1.42
N ASP A 94 11.33 -8.48 2.24
CA ASP A 94 10.14 -9.30 2.06
C ASP A 94 8.87 -8.51 2.39
N ILE A 95 8.92 -7.67 3.43
CA ILE A 95 7.83 -6.76 3.79
C ILE A 95 7.60 -5.77 2.64
N GLU A 96 8.65 -5.12 2.14
CA GLU A 96 8.54 -4.21 1.01
C GLU A 96 8.03 -4.89 -0.26
N ALA A 97 8.44 -6.14 -0.50
CA ALA A 97 7.92 -6.94 -1.59
C ALA A 97 6.41 -7.19 -1.44
N ASP A 98 5.93 -7.51 -0.24
CA ASP A 98 4.50 -7.67 0.04
C ASP A 98 3.72 -6.36 -0.14
N LEU A 99 4.24 -5.24 0.37
CA LEU A 99 3.65 -3.91 0.19
C LEU A 99 3.59 -3.48 -1.29
N SER A 100 4.62 -3.80 -2.07
CA SER A 100 4.67 -3.51 -3.50
C SER A 100 3.59 -4.23 -4.33
N LYS A 101 3.10 -5.39 -3.83
CA LYS A 101 1.99 -6.14 -4.46
C LYS A 101 0.68 -5.37 -4.31
N LEU A 102 0.47 -4.73 -3.14
CA LEU A 102 -0.70 -3.90 -2.86
C LEU A 102 -0.70 -2.60 -3.66
N ALA A 103 0.48 -2.01 -3.88
CA ALA A 103 0.59 -0.72 -4.55
C ALA A 103 0.03 -0.73 -5.98
N ASP A 104 -0.73 0.29 -6.35
CA ASP A 104 -1.03 0.66 -7.73
C ASP A 104 0.18 1.33 -8.37
N HIS A 105 0.80 2.26 -7.64
CA HIS A 105 2.07 2.89 -7.98
C HIS A 105 3.01 2.90 -6.78
N ILE A 106 4.30 2.87 -7.09
CA ILE A 106 5.38 2.98 -6.10
C ILE A 106 6.19 4.22 -6.47
N ILE A 107 6.16 5.24 -5.63
CA ILE A 107 6.94 6.46 -5.81
C ILE A 107 8.25 6.29 -5.06
N ILE A 108 9.38 6.51 -5.72
CA ILE A 108 10.70 6.50 -5.06
C ILE A 108 11.36 7.84 -5.29
N VAL A 109 11.58 8.59 -4.21
CA VAL A 109 12.40 9.80 -4.23
C VAL A 109 13.86 9.38 -4.07
N LEU A 110 14.70 9.62 -5.07
CA LEU A 110 16.13 9.26 -5.04
C LEU A 110 16.94 10.30 -4.25
N GLU A 111 16.91 10.15 -2.93
CA GLU A 111 17.51 11.11 -1.98
C GLU A 111 18.33 10.46 -0.86
N SER A 112 18.45 9.13 -0.85
CA SER A 112 19.24 8.38 0.14
C SER A 112 19.75 7.04 -0.41
N PHE A 113 20.77 6.46 0.24
CA PHE A 113 21.25 5.12 -0.11
C PHE A 113 20.15 4.03 -0.06
N SER A 114 19.20 4.15 0.88
CA SER A 114 18.03 3.26 0.94
C SER A 114 17.19 3.36 -0.33
N SER A 115 16.83 4.59 -0.74
CA SER A 115 16.02 4.81 -1.94
C SER A 115 16.68 4.32 -3.24
N PHE A 116 18.02 4.39 -3.33
CA PHE A 116 18.74 3.80 -4.47
C PHE A 116 18.74 2.26 -4.44
N THR A 117 18.74 1.68 -3.24
CA THR A 117 18.66 0.22 -3.05
C THR A 117 17.26 -0.28 -3.40
N GLU A 118 16.22 0.38 -2.93
CA GLU A 118 14.81 0.15 -3.27
C GLU A 118 14.58 0.26 -4.79
N LEU A 119 15.14 1.28 -5.44
CA LEU A 119 15.12 1.40 -6.91
C LEU A 119 15.69 0.15 -7.58
N GLY A 120 16.84 -0.33 -7.12
CA GLY A 120 17.45 -1.56 -7.63
C GLY A 120 16.56 -2.78 -7.44
N ALA A 121 16.04 -2.97 -6.22
CA ALA A 121 15.19 -4.11 -5.86
C ALA A 121 13.89 -4.14 -6.69
N PHE A 122 13.16 -3.03 -6.74
CA PHE A 122 11.89 -2.97 -7.47
C PHE A 122 12.08 -2.94 -8.99
N ALA A 123 13.11 -2.27 -9.50
CA ALA A 123 13.39 -2.26 -10.94
C ALA A 123 13.83 -3.63 -11.45
N TYR A 124 14.34 -4.52 -10.59
CA TYR A 124 14.64 -5.89 -11.01
C TYR A 124 13.37 -6.64 -11.46
N SER A 125 12.26 -6.48 -10.73
CA SER A 125 10.98 -7.11 -11.07
C SER A 125 10.30 -6.46 -12.28
N LYS A 126 10.17 -7.20 -13.39
CA LYS A 126 9.46 -6.75 -14.60
C LYS A 126 8.01 -6.31 -14.30
N GLN A 127 7.36 -6.97 -13.34
CA GLN A 127 5.98 -6.66 -12.96
C GLN A 127 5.87 -5.32 -12.21
N LEU A 128 6.87 -4.96 -11.41
CA LEU A 128 6.87 -3.73 -10.62
C LEU A 128 7.30 -2.51 -11.44
N ARG A 129 8.18 -2.67 -12.44
CA ARG A 129 8.67 -1.55 -13.29
C ARG A 129 7.55 -0.63 -13.80
N LYS A 130 6.43 -1.20 -14.24
CA LYS A 130 5.27 -0.44 -14.76
C LYS A 130 4.52 0.36 -13.71
N LYS A 131 4.71 0.05 -12.42
CA LYS A 131 4.13 0.77 -11.28
C LYS A 131 5.05 1.88 -10.77
N LEU A 132 6.34 1.85 -11.11
CA LEU A 132 7.34 2.75 -10.55
C LEU A 132 7.15 4.19 -11.08
N ILE A 133 7.25 5.14 -10.17
CA ILE A 133 7.36 6.58 -10.44
C ILE A 133 8.64 7.04 -9.74
N ILE A 134 9.69 7.27 -10.51
CA ILE A 134 11.00 7.63 -9.98
C ILE A 134 11.15 9.14 -10.03
N ILE A 135 11.53 9.75 -8.90
CA ILE A 135 11.82 11.19 -8.79
C ILE A 135 13.32 11.35 -8.55
N ASN A 136 14.01 12.03 -9.45
CA ASN A 136 15.47 12.21 -9.37
C ASN A 136 15.89 13.67 -9.58
N ASN A 137 17.13 14.00 -9.18
CA ASN A 137 17.70 15.31 -9.40
C ASN A 137 18.02 15.50 -10.89
N THR A 138 17.60 16.65 -11.44
CA THR A 138 17.86 17.05 -12.84
C THR A 138 19.34 17.03 -13.18
N LYS A 139 20.22 17.28 -12.22
CA LYS A 139 21.68 17.19 -12.39
C LYS A 139 22.14 15.82 -12.93
N PHE A 140 21.48 14.74 -12.49
CA PHE A 140 21.92 13.38 -12.78
C PHE A 140 21.33 12.79 -14.06
N ILE A 141 20.34 13.41 -14.71
CA ILE A 141 19.57 12.76 -15.79
C ILE A 141 20.39 12.42 -17.04
N ASN A 142 21.47 13.17 -17.30
CA ASN A 142 22.35 12.98 -18.45
C ASN A 142 23.66 12.27 -18.09
N GLU A 143 23.84 11.88 -16.82
CA GLU A 143 25.06 11.21 -16.40
C GLU A 143 25.13 9.78 -16.93
N LYS A 144 26.32 9.36 -17.33
CA LYS A 144 26.57 7.96 -17.71
C LYS A 144 26.78 7.12 -16.45
N SER A 145 25.69 6.82 -15.74
CA SER A 145 25.68 6.08 -14.49
C SER A 145 24.96 4.74 -14.63
N PHE A 146 25.26 3.79 -13.72
CA PHE A 146 24.50 2.53 -13.65
C PHE A 146 23.02 2.78 -13.35
N ILE A 147 22.70 3.80 -12.55
CA ILE A 147 21.32 4.19 -12.23
C ILE A 147 20.54 4.54 -13.50
N ASN A 148 21.11 5.38 -14.37
CA ASN A 148 20.48 5.79 -15.62
C ASN A 148 20.45 4.67 -16.65
N MET A 149 21.56 3.96 -16.84
CA MET A 149 21.71 2.92 -17.87
C MET A 149 21.05 1.59 -17.51
N GLY A 150 20.81 1.35 -16.22
CA GLY A 150 20.21 0.13 -15.68
C GLY A 150 18.76 0.38 -15.25
N PRO A 151 18.47 0.61 -13.95
CA PRO A 151 17.10 0.72 -13.43
C PRO A 151 16.22 1.73 -14.16
N ILE A 152 16.66 2.99 -14.36
CA ILE A 152 15.83 4.01 -15.02
C ILE A 152 15.55 3.64 -16.47
N LYS A 153 16.56 3.15 -17.20
CA LYS A 153 16.39 2.63 -18.56
C LYS A 153 15.40 1.46 -18.60
N ALA A 154 15.48 0.53 -17.65
CA ALA A 154 14.57 -0.61 -17.57
C ALA A 154 13.11 -0.20 -17.31
N ILE A 155 12.90 0.90 -16.58
CA ILE A 155 11.58 1.47 -16.28
C ILE A 155 11.01 2.23 -17.49
N THR A 156 11.85 3.00 -18.19
CA THR A 156 11.43 3.95 -19.25
C THR A 156 11.38 3.34 -20.65
N GLN A 157 12.16 2.30 -20.96
CA GLN A 157 12.26 1.76 -22.33
C GLN A 157 11.16 0.77 -22.74
N GLN A 158 10.19 0.48 -21.87
CA GLN A 158 9.10 -0.46 -22.22
C GLN A 158 7.99 0.27 -22.99
N SER A 159 7.94 0.06 -24.31
CA SER A 159 7.12 0.80 -25.29
C SER A 159 5.59 0.78 -25.09
N GLN A 160 5.06 -0.03 -24.18
CA GLN A 160 3.60 -0.13 -23.92
C GLN A 160 3.21 -0.09 -22.44
N GLN A 161 4.15 -0.22 -21.49
CA GLN A 161 3.89 -0.33 -20.04
C GLN A 161 5.09 0.18 -19.21
N SER A 162 5.66 1.32 -19.59
CA SER A 162 6.75 1.94 -18.84
C SER A 162 6.25 2.56 -17.54
N GLY A 163 7.08 2.54 -16.49
CA GLY A 163 6.88 3.41 -15.34
C GLY A 163 7.19 4.87 -15.71
N TYR A 164 7.14 5.75 -14.73
CA TYR A 164 7.34 7.19 -14.93
C TYR A 164 8.67 7.64 -14.35
N PHE A 165 9.32 8.58 -15.04
CA PHE A 165 10.54 9.24 -14.57
C PHE A 165 10.29 10.74 -14.52
N LEU A 166 10.22 11.27 -13.31
CA LEU A 166 10.07 12.69 -13.01
C LEU A 166 11.40 13.22 -12.48
N HIS A 167 11.67 14.49 -12.73
CA HIS A 167 12.87 15.13 -12.21
C HIS A 167 12.64 16.61 -11.95
N TYR A 168 13.41 17.15 -11.02
CA TYR A 168 13.47 18.59 -10.74
C TYR A 168 14.84 18.93 -10.14
N LYS A 169 15.13 20.21 -9.93
CA LYS A 169 16.39 20.60 -9.27
C LYS A 169 16.29 20.36 -7.76
N MET A 170 16.82 19.22 -7.31
CA MET A 170 16.83 18.85 -5.90
C MET A 170 18.00 19.52 -5.16
N ALA A 171 17.75 19.98 -3.94
CA ALA A 171 18.82 20.32 -3.01
C ALA A 171 19.60 19.04 -2.62
N GLU A 172 20.92 19.17 -2.42
CA GLU A 172 21.80 18.05 -2.05
C GLU A 172 22.22 18.14 -0.57
N GLY A 173 22.62 17.01 0.01
CA GLY A 173 23.07 16.92 1.40
C GLY A 173 21.95 16.69 2.42
N ASN A 174 22.33 16.47 3.68
CA ASN A 174 21.40 16.06 4.75
C ASN A 174 20.31 17.11 5.03
N GLU A 175 20.62 18.40 4.88
CA GLU A 175 19.63 19.47 5.05
C GLU A 175 18.44 19.33 4.10
N SER A 176 18.64 18.70 2.93
CA SER A 176 17.58 18.48 1.94
C SER A 176 16.58 17.38 2.31
N ILE A 177 16.92 16.55 3.30
CA ILE A 177 16.00 15.57 3.90
C ILE A 177 15.13 16.27 4.95
N GLU A 178 15.70 17.25 5.65
CA GLU A 178 15.05 17.96 6.76
C GLU A 178 14.16 19.12 6.28
N ARG A 179 14.51 19.78 5.18
CA ARG A 179 13.81 20.96 4.65
C ARG A 179 13.29 20.74 3.23
N SER A 180 12.10 21.28 2.98
CA SER A 180 11.47 21.27 1.66
C SER A 180 12.31 22.07 0.65
N ASP A 181 12.28 21.63 -0.60
CA ASP A 181 12.93 22.28 -1.73
C ASP A 181 11.94 22.46 -2.89
N GLY A 182 12.42 22.48 -4.14
CA GLY A 182 11.58 22.70 -5.33
C GLY A 182 10.66 21.54 -5.72
N ILE A 183 10.34 20.58 -4.83
CA ILE A 183 9.58 19.37 -5.19
C ILE A 183 8.21 19.67 -5.82
N GLY A 184 7.60 20.82 -5.53
CA GLY A 184 6.35 21.25 -6.16
C GLY A 184 6.39 21.30 -7.70
N GLN A 185 7.59 21.38 -8.32
CA GLN A 185 7.75 21.34 -9.78
C GLN A 185 7.20 20.05 -10.41
N ILE A 186 7.15 18.94 -9.68
CA ILE A 186 6.63 17.67 -10.21
C ILE A 186 5.16 17.41 -9.88
N PHE A 187 4.47 18.30 -9.17
CA PHE A 187 3.09 18.08 -8.73
C PHE A 187 2.10 17.98 -9.89
N ASN A 188 2.22 18.85 -10.91
CA ASN A 188 1.37 18.77 -12.10
C ASN A 188 1.55 17.46 -12.87
N PRO A 189 2.76 17.04 -13.28
CA PRO A 189 2.91 15.75 -13.95
C PRO A 189 2.54 14.57 -13.05
N LEU A 190 2.78 14.65 -11.74
CA LEU A 190 2.34 13.62 -10.79
C LEU A 190 0.81 13.54 -10.72
N TYR A 191 0.11 14.67 -10.74
CA TYR A 191 -1.35 14.73 -10.83
C TYR A 191 -1.85 14.05 -12.09
N ASP A 192 -1.26 14.35 -13.24
CA ASP A 192 -1.67 13.77 -14.53
C ASP A 192 -1.50 12.26 -14.57
N ILE A 193 -0.51 11.72 -13.85
CA ILE A 193 -0.28 10.29 -13.71
C ILE A 193 -1.32 9.67 -12.76
N LEU A 194 -1.51 10.27 -11.58
CA LEU A 194 -2.26 9.65 -10.49
C LEU A 194 -3.75 9.97 -10.48
N SER A 195 -4.22 11.03 -11.11
CA SER A 195 -5.65 11.37 -11.17
C SER A 195 -6.45 10.46 -12.12
N ARG A 196 -5.77 9.81 -13.07
CA ARG A 196 -6.41 8.90 -14.03
C ARG A 196 -7.07 7.74 -13.31
N ASN A 197 -8.32 7.48 -13.66
CA ASN A 197 -9.03 6.31 -13.19
C ASN A 197 -8.91 5.19 -14.23
N ASP A 198 -8.16 4.15 -13.90
CA ASP A 198 -7.87 3.05 -14.83
C ASP A 198 -9.06 2.10 -15.00
N ARG A 199 -10.09 2.19 -14.13
CA ARG A 199 -11.27 1.32 -14.18
C ARG A 199 -12.56 2.10 -13.95
N ALA A 200 -13.46 2.04 -14.92
CA ALA A 200 -14.82 2.58 -14.79
C ALA A 200 -15.85 1.53 -14.36
N ILE A 201 -15.56 0.24 -14.57
CA ILE A 201 -16.55 -0.84 -14.45
C ILE A 201 -16.28 -1.69 -13.21
N ALA A 202 -17.34 -1.95 -12.45
CA ALA A 202 -17.30 -2.86 -11.32
C ALA A 202 -17.03 -4.31 -11.76
N ARG A 203 -16.24 -5.04 -10.98
CA ARG A 203 -15.96 -6.46 -11.23
C ARG A 203 -16.47 -7.35 -10.11
N THR A 204 -16.81 -8.58 -10.45
CA THR A 204 -17.09 -9.63 -9.45
C THR A 204 -15.77 -10.14 -8.88
N LEU A 205 -15.69 -10.26 -7.55
CA LEU A 205 -14.58 -10.89 -6.84
C LEU A 205 -14.96 -12.34 -6.51
N LYS A 206 -14.01 -13.25 -6.67
CA LYS A 206 -14.18 -14.64 -6.24
C LYS A 206 -13.90 -14.75 -4.76
N LYS A 207 -14.41 -15.82 -4.13
CA LYS A 207 -14.14 -16.12 -2.73
C LYS A 207 -12.63 -16.16 -2.45
N GLU A 208 -11.87 -16.78 -3.34
CA GLU A 208 -10.42 -16.89 -3.22
C GLU A 208 -9.74 -15.52 -3.13
N ASP A 209 -10.13 -14.55 -3.98
CA ASP A 209 -9.53 -13.20 -4.02
C ASP A 209 -9.68 -12.43 -2.70
N LEU A 210 -10.71 -12.78 -1.92
CA LEU A 210 -11.13 -12.12 -0.68
C LEU A 210 -10.57 -12.79 0.57
N ASP A 211 -10.14 -14.05 0.46
CA ASP A 211 -9.72 -14.87 1.60
C ASP A 211 -8.34 -14.41 2.12
N PRO A 212 -8.28 -13.81 3.32
CA PRO A 212 -7.03 -13.25 3.84
C PRO A 212 -5.99 -14.33 4.16
N SER A 213 -6.34 -15.62 4.33
CA SER A 213 -5.33 -16.64 4.64
C SER A 213 -4.44 -16.99 3.46
N ASN A 214 -4.95 -16.79 2.24
CA ASN A 214 -4.27 -17.13 0.99
C ASN A 214 -3.86 -15.90 0.18
N ASN A 215 -4.40 -14.72 0.51
CA ASN A 215 -4.22 -13.51 -0.27
C ASN A 215 -3.90 -12.29 0.59
N PHE A 216 -2.77 -11.67 0.31
CA PHE A 216 -2.43 -10.32 0.76
C PHE A 216 -2.45 -9.37 -0.44
N ASN A 217 -3.65 -8.94 -0.81
CA ASN A 217 -3.88 -8.05 -1.96
C ASN A 217 -4.89 -6.94 -1.60
N LYS A 218 -5.10 -5.97 -2.48
CA LYS A 218 -6.00 -4.83 -2.19
C LYS A 218 -7.46 -5.23 -1.99
N ASP A 219 -7.91 -6.31 -2.62
CA ASP A 219 -9.28 -6.78 -2.51
C ASP A 219 -9.51 -7.44 -1.16
N SER A 220 -8.60 -8.32 -0.71
CA SER A 220 -8.67 -8.91 0.62
C SER A 220 -8.56 -7.84 1.72
N VAL A 221 -7.64 -6.87 1.60
CA VAL A 221 -7.52 -5.74 2.54
C VAL A 221 -8.80 -4.92 2.63
N ARG A 222 -9.41 -4.55 1.50
CA ARG A 222 -10.68 -3.81 1.49
C ARG A 222 -11.84 -4.64 2.03
N PHE A 223 -11.86 -5.94 1.76
CA PHE A 223 -12.90 -6.81 2.29
C PHE A 223 -12.84 -6.95 3.81
N ILE A 224 -11.64 -7.02 4.39
CA ILE A 224 -11.46 -6.96 5.84
C ILE A 224 -11.94 -5.62 6.40
N HIS A 225 -11.65 -4.51 5.72
CA HIS A 225 -12.21 -3.21 6.07
C HIS A 225 -13.75 -3.23 6.07
N ASP A 226 -14.38 -3.77 5.04
CA ASP A 226 -15.84 -3.81 4.93
C ASP A 226 -16.48 -4.66 6.04
N ILE A 227 -15.82 -5.74 6.46
CA ILE A 227 -16.23 -6.54 7.62
C ILE A 227 -16.19 -5.69 8.90
N ILE A 228 -15.08 -4.97 9.14
CA ILE A 228 -14.93 -4.14 10.33
C ILE A 228 -15.97 -3.01 10.32
N LEU A 229 -16.14 -2.34 9.18
CA LEU A 229 -17.12 -1.26 9.03
C LEU A 229 -18.55 -1.73 9.30
N ALA A 230 -18.92 -2.89 8.77
CA ALA A 230 -20.27 -3.45 8.93
C ALA A 230 -20.54 -4.00 10.34
N CYS A 231 -19.53 -4.55 11.01
CA CYS A 231 -19.66 -5.15 12.34
C CYS A 231 -19.39 -4.16 13.48
N GLY A 232 -18.79 -3.00 13.20
CA GLY A 232 -18.32 -2.04 14.20
C GLY A 232 -17.00 -2.45 14.85
N PRO A 233 -16.67 -1.90 16.04
CA PRO A 233 -15.45 -2.25 16.76
C PRO A 233 -15.39 -3.75 17.07
N LEU A 234 -14.30 -4.40 16.65
CA LEU A 234 -14.07 -5.84 16.80
C LEU A 234 -12.74 -6.10 17.50
N LYS A 235 -12.70 -7.12 18.36
CA LYS A 235 -11.44 -7.71 18.80
C LYS A 235 -10.86 -8.60 17.70
N LEU A 236 -9.53 -8.76 17.67
CA LEU A 236 -8.85 -9.64 16.70
C LEU A 236 -9.43 -11.07 16.69
N ASN A 237 -9.71 -11.64 17.86
CA ASN A 237 -10.30 -12.98 17.95
C ASN A 237 -11.73 -13.05 17.36
N GLU A 238 -12.50 -11.96 17.43
CA GLU A 238 -13.84 -11.89 16.81
C GLU A 238 -13.73 -11.80 15.29
N LEU A 239 -12.77 -11.02 14.78
CA LEU A 239 -12.46 -10.96 13.35
C LEU A 239 -11.99 -12.32 12.79
N ILE A 240 -11.17 -13.06 13.55
CA ILE A 240 -10.76 -14.42 13.21
C ILE A 240 -11.97 -15.36 13.13
N GLU A 241 -12.89 -15.31 14.11
CA GLU A 241 -14.11 -16.13 14.07
C GLU A 241 -15.01 -15.79 12.87
N ILE A 242 -15.12 -14.50 12.51
CA ILE A 242 -15.84 -14.04 11.32
C ILE A 242 -15.18 -14.60 10.05
N ALA A 243 -13.87 -14.48 9.91
CA ALA A 243 -13.12 -15.00 8.77
C ALA A 243 -13.31 -16.52 8.62
N ILE A 244 -13.19 -17.28 9.72
CA ILE A 244 -13.43 -18.74 9.71
C ILE A 244 -14.84 -19.08 9.23
N LYS A 245 -15.84 -18.29 9.62
CA LYS A 245 -17.23 -18.53 9.22
C LYS A 245 -17.50 -18.21 7.74
N ILE A 246 -16.83 -17.20 7.18
CA ILE A 246 -16.99 -16.79 5.78
C ILE A 246 -16.19 -17.71 4.84
N PHE A 247 -14.94 -18.00 5.20
CA PHE A 247 -13.97 -18.62 4.31
C PHE A 247 -13.73 -20.10 4.58
N GLY A 248 -13.89 -20.54 5.83
CA GLY A 248 -13.65 -21.92 6.27
C GLY A 248 -12.50 -22.00 7.27
N LYS A 249 -12.15 -23.21 7.71
CA LYS A 249 -11.09 -23.42 8.70
C LYS A 249 -9.72 -23.30 8.07
N ASP A 250 -8.92 -22.36 8.56
CA ASP A 250 -7.49 -22.25 8.29
C ASP A 250 -6.77 -21.85 9.60
N SER A 251 -5.64 -22.49 9.87
CA SER A 251 -4.78 -22.23 11.03
C SER A 251 -3.99 -20.91 10.93
N PHE A 252 -4.02 -20.21 9.80
CA PHE A 252 -3.15 -19.06 9.53
C PHE A 252 -3.81 -17.67 9.64
N TYR A 253 -5.09 -17.55 10.01
CA TYR A 253 -5.78 -16.25 10.01
C TYR A 253 -5.19 -15.19 10.94
N ARG A 254 -4.58 -15.56 12.07
CA ARG A 254 -4.05 -14.56 13.02
C ARG A 254 -2.96 -13.71 12.38
N LYS A 255 -1.90 -14.32 11.85
CA LYS A 255 -0.77 -13.61 11.21
C LYS A 255 -1.24 -12.81 10.01
N GLU A 256 -2.05 -13.42 9.14
CA GLU A 256 -2.50 -12.75 7.92
C GLU A 256 -3.46 -11.60 8.21
N LEU A 257 -4.40 -11.74 9.15
CA LEU A 257 -5.28 -10.63 9.52
C LEU A 257 -4.49 -9.47 10.17
N LEU A 258 -3.46 -9.75 10.97
CA LEU A 258 -2.58 -8.71 11.49
C LEU A 258 -1.92 -7.92 10.35
N LYS A 259 -1.40 -8.59 9.32
CA LYS A 259 -0.88 -7.92 8.11
C LYS A 259 -1.92 -7.00 7.46
N HIS A 260 -3.16 -7.48 7.29
CA HIS A 260 -4.25 -6.69 6.70
C HIS A 260 -4.60 -5.47 7.56
N LEU A 261 -4.70 -5.66 8.89
CA LEU A 261 -4.97 -4.58 9.84
C LEU A 261 -3.83 -3.54 9.85
N GLY A 262 -2.57 -3.99 9.77
CA GLY A 262 -1.39 -3.13 9.65
C GLY A 262 -1.51 -2.15 8.49
N ILE A 263 -1.95 -2.63 7.32
CA ILE A 263 -2.21 -1.75 6.16
C ILE A 263 -3.34 -0.77 6.45
N LEU A 264 -4.49 -1.26 6.94
CA LEU A 264 -5.67 -0.44 7.17
C LEU A 264 -5.41 0.68 8.18
N MET A 265 -4.59 0.41 9.20
CA MET A 265 -4.13 1.41 10.17
C MET A 265 -3.14 2.39 9.55
N ALA A 266 -2.16 1.90 8.77
CA ALA A 266 -1.16 2.77 8.13
C ALA A 266 -1.78 3.78 7.15
N ILE A 267 -2.88 3.41 6.49
CA ILE A 267 -3.67 4.31 5.63
C ILE A 267 -4.78 5.07 6.38
N LYS A 268 -4.80 4.99 7.72
CA LYS A 268 -5.73 5.71 8.61
C LYS A 268 -7.21 5.48 8.29
N ILE A 269 -7.56 4.30 7.77
CA ILE A 269 -8.96 3.93 7.51
C ILE A 269 -9.61 3.31 8.75
N ILE A 270 -8.81 2.64 9.59
CA ILE A 270 -9.26 2.11 10.89
C ILE A 270 -8.34 2.61 12.00
N SER A 271 -8.84 2.59 13.23
CA SER A 271 -8.08 2.87 14.46
C SER A 271 -8.24 1.71 15.45
N CYS A 272 -7.18 1.41 16.19
CA CYS A 272 -7.21 0.49 17.33
C CYS A 272 -7.56 1.23 18.63
#